data_AF-A0A2A5W4A6-F1
#
_entry.id   AF-A0A2A5W4A6-F1
#
_cell.length_a   1.000
_cell.length_b   1.000
_cell.length_c   1.000
_cell.angle_alpha   90.00
_cell.angle_beta   90.00
_cell.angle_gamma   90.00
#
_symmetry.space_group_name_H-M   'P 1'
#
loop_
_entity.id
_entity.type
_entity.pdbx_description
1 polymer ?
#
loop_
_entity_poly.entity_id
_entity_poly.type
_entity_poly.pdbx_seq_one_letter_code
_entity_poly.pdbx_strand_id
1 'polypeptide(L)'
;MNGTPSPQVSSKSGFSLIEVVMALGIFLVSVLALIGLLGPSLKSIEEVETTDEIASLVNTLNAFLHSSSDIATGSNFNAIFGAVADNGYASVLIYRYYEADAGADPTAPPVINLEIGFESDEGGSIEARGVVNFQDPDAGRTADFENAAGSIYRIILTPSSVIPTDHITDNGVSSYPRYTLSKSLAAYPEGYFAMEARIFRLEADQSAIQGGGMPTVDIANLADESSIFTYNLAVVR
;
A
#
# COMPACT_ATOMS: atom_id res chain seq x y z
N MET A 1 -7.20 -91.15 11.12
CA MET A 1 -8.05 -90.66 10.01
C MET A 1 -7.88 -89.15 9.94
N ASN A 2 -7.04 -88.67 9.02
CA ASN A 2 -6.78 -87.24 8.83
C ASN A 2 -7.87 -86.65 7.92
N GLY A 3 -8.71 -85.76 8.48
CA GLY A 3 -9.59 -84.90 7.68
C GLY A 3 -8.78 -83.71 7.17
N THR A 4 -8.67 -83.56 5.86
CA THR A 4 -8.11 -82.37 5.22
C THR A 4 -9.11 -81.21 5.33
N PRO A 5 -8.68 -79.99 5.69
CA PRO A 5 -9.57 -78.83 5.66
C PRO A 5 -9.79 -78.40 4.21
N SER A 6 -11.06 -78.22 3.82
CA SER A 6 -11.43 -77.67 2.52
C SER A 6 -11.04 -76.18 2.44
N PRO A 7 -10.51 -75.70 1.31
CA PRO A 7 -10.20 -74.28 1.14
C PRO A 7 -11.52 -73.49 1.05
N GLN A 8 -11.77 -72.60 2.01
CA GLN A 8 -12.84 -71.62 1.87
C GLN A 8 -12.43 -70.61 0.79
N VAL A 9 -13.10 -70.66 -0.35
CA VAL A 9 -13.03 -69.60 -1.37
C VAL A 9 -13.76 -68.39 -0.81
N SER A 10 -13.00 -67.38 -0.35
CA SER A 10 -13.56 -66.07 -0.03
C SER A 10 -14.05 -65.43 -1.33
N SER A 11 -15.37 -65.33 -1.53
CA SER A 11 -15.88 -64.51 -2.63
C SER A 11 -15.50 -63.07 -2.34
N LYS A 12 -14.69 -62.45 -3.21
CA LYS A 12 -14.51 -61.01 -3.18
C LYS A 12 -15.79 -60.40 -3.72
N SER A 13 -16.64 -59.87 -2.84
CA SER A 13 -17.80 -59.07 -3.25
C SER A 13 -17.27 -57.82 -3.95
N GLY A 14 -17.55 -57.68 -5.24
CA GLY A 14 -17.36 -56.42 -5.96
C GLY A 14 -18.38 -55.38 -5.49
N PHE A 15 -18.08 -54.10 -5.71
CA PHE A 15 -19.04 -53.02 -5.46
C PHE A 15 -20.17 -53.04 -6.50
N SER A 16 -21.39 -52.76 -6.06
CA SER A 16 -22.52 -52.61 -6.98
C SER A 16 -22.39 -51.29 -7.76
N LEU A 17 -22.84 -51.27 -9.02
CA LEU A 17 -22.84 -50.07 -9.85
C LEU A 17 -23.53 -48.88 -9.16
N ILE A 18 -24.65 -49.13 -8.47
CA ILE A 18 -25.38 -48.09 -7.74
C ILE A 18 -24.58 -47.53 -6.56
N GLU A 19 -23.81 -48.37 -5.87
CA GLU A 19 -22.99 -47.96 -4.72
C GLU A 19 -21.85 -47.05 -5.17
N VAL A 20 -21.19 -47.40 -6.28
CA VAL A 20 -20.13 -46.58 -6.88
C VAL A 20 -20.69 -45.25 -7.38
N VAL A 21 -21.85 -45.26 -8.04
CA VAL A 21 -22.49 -44.04 -8.56
C VAL A 21 -22.94 -43.14 -7.41
N MET A 22 -23.53 -43.70 -6.34
CA MET A 22 -23.89 -42.92 -5.15
C MET A 22 -22.65 -42.34 -4.46
N ALA A 23 -21.58 -43.13 -4.31
CA ALA A 23 -20.34 -42.65 -3.70
C ALA A 23 -19.70 -41.51 -4.49
N LEU A 24 -19.64 -41.64 -5.83
CA LEU A 24 -19.16 -40.57 -6.71
C LEU A 24 -20.07 -39.34 -6.67
N GLY A 25 -21.40 -39.54 -6.62
CA GLY A 25 -22.37 -38.45 -6.53
C GLY A 25 -22.21 -37.65 -5.24
N ILE A 26 -22.13 -38.32 -4.08
CA ILE A 26 -21.92 -37.68 -2.78
C ILE A 26 -20.56 -36.98 -2.74
N PHE A 27 -19.52 -37.63 -3.23
CA PHE A 27 -18.18 -37.05 -3.29
C PHE A 27 -18.16 -35.76 -4.11
N LEU A 28 -18.70 -35.77 -5.33
CA LEU A 28 -18.73 -34.59 -6.20
C LEU A 28 -19.55 -33.44 -5.60
N VAL A 29 -20.71 -33.73 -5.02
CA VAL A 29 -21.53 -32.71 -4.35
C VAL A 29 -20.79 -32.11 -3.16
N SER A 30 -20.09 -32.92 -2.38
CA SER A 30 -19.32 -32.43 -1.23
C SER A 30 -18.17 -31.52 -1.64
N VAL A 31 -17.44 -31.85 -2.72
CA VAL A 31 -16.36 -31.02 -3.25
C VAL A 31 -16.90 -29.69 -3.79
N LEU A 32 -18.00 -29.73 -4.54
CA LEU A 32 -18.64 -28.51 -5.05
C LEU A 32 -19.14 -27.61 -3.93
N ALA A 33 -19.74 -28.19 -2.89
CA ALA A 33 -20.18 -27.45 -1.71
C ALA A 33 -18.99 -26.79 -0.98
N LEU A 34 -17.89 -27.51 -0.79
CA LEU A 34 -16.67 -26.96 -0.17
C LEU A 34 -16.08 -25.81 -0.98
N ILE A 35 -15.92 -25.97 -2.29
CA ILE A 35 -15.42 -24.90 -3.18
C ILE A 35 -16.38 -23.69 -3.14
N GLY A 36 -17.69 -23.92 -3.14
CA GLY A 36 -18.71 -22.87 -3.04
C GLY A 36 -18.63 -22.06 -1.74
N LEU A 37 -18.17 -22.66 -0.65
CA LEU A 37 -17.96 -21.98 0.64
C LEU A 37 -16.58 -21.30 0.74
N LEU A 38 -15.57 -21.80 0.02
CA LEU A 38 -14.22 -21.23 0.03
C LEU A 38 -14.14 -19.86 -0.66
N GLY A 39 -14.89 -19.65 -1.75
CA GLY A 39 -14.89 -18.36 -2.47
C GLY A 39 -15.24 -17.16 -1.59
N PRO A 40 -16.39 -17.16 -0.90
CA PRO A 40 -16.75 -16.10 0.05
C PRO A 40 -15.75 -15.95 1.21
N SER A 41 -15.17 -17.05 1.67
CA SER A 41 -14.19 -17.03 2.78
C SER A 41 -12.88 -16.36 2.36
N LEU A 42 -12.34 -16.69 1.18
CA LEU A 42 -11.12 -16.07 0.64
C LEU A 42 -11.34 -14.58 0.38
N LYS A 43 -12.47 -14.22 -0.23
CA LYS A 43 -12.84 -12.82 -0.46
C LYS A 43 -12.96 -12.05 0.85
N SER A 44 -13.58 -12.64 1.88
CA SER A 44 -13.70 -11.99 3.18
C SER A 44 -12.35 -11.77 3.86
N ILE A 45 -11.37 -12.67 3.67
CA ILE A 45 -10.03 -12.50 4.22
C ILE A 45 -9.30 -11.37 3.48
N GLU A 46 -9.37 -11.35 2.16
CA GLU A 46 -8.77 -10.31 1.31
C GLU A 46 -9.34 -8.91 1.61
N GLU A 47 -10.65 -8.80 1.79
CA GLU A 47 -11.32 -7.55 2.16
C GLU A 47 -10.85 -7.05 3.53
N VAL A 48 -10.66 -7.94 4.51
CA VAL A 48 -10.16 -7.60 5.84
C VAL A 48 -8.70 -7.17 5.79
N GLU A 49 -7.84 -7.91 5.10
CA GLU A 49 -6.42 -7.59 4.93
C GLU A 49 -6.25 -6.21 4.28
N THR A 50 -6.98 -5.97 3.20
CA THR A 50 -6.97 -4.67 2.49
C THR A 50 -7.43 -3.54 3.39
N THR A 51 -8.47 -3.76 4.21
CA THR A 51 -8.99 -2.74 5.13
C THR A 51 -7.99 -2.39 6.22
N ASP A 52 -7.37 -3.38 6.84
CA ASP A 52 -6.37 -3.19 7.89
C ASP A 52 -5.13 -2.47 7.35
N GLU A 53 -4.70 -2.83 6.15
CA GLU A 53 -3.57 -2.20 5.48
C GLU A 53 -3.86 -0.73 5.15
N ILE A 54 -5.01 -0.42 4.55
CA ILE A 54 -5.42 0.97 4.28
C ILE A 54 -5.49 1.78 5.58
N ALA A 55 -6.06 1.23 6.65
CA ALA A 55 -6.13 1.91 7.94
C ALA A 55 -4.73 2.22 8.50
N SER A 56 -3.79 1.28 8.37
CA SER A 56 -2.39 1.49 8.76
C SER A 56 -1.73 2.59 7.93
N LEU A 57 -1.92 2.61 6.62
CA LEU A 57 -1.37 3.63 5.72
C LEU A 57 -1.92 5.02 6.05
N VAL A 58 -3.23 5.15 6.22
CA VAL A 58 -3.90 6.42 6.58
C VAL A 58 -3.38 6.94 7.92
N ASN A 59 -3.27 6.10 8.94
CA ASN A 59 -2.77 6.50 10.25
C ASN A 59 -1.30 6.91 10.20
N THR A 60 -0.47 6.16 9.47
CA THR A 60 0.96 6.46 9.30
C THR A 60 1.14 7.79 8.58
N LEU A 61 0.44 7.99 7.46
CA LEU A 61 0.49 9.25 6.71
C LEU A 61 0.04 10.43 7.57
N ASN A 62 -1.09 10.33 8.26
CA ASN A 62 -1.59 11.40 9.11
C ASN A 62 -0.59 11.71 10.23
N ALA A 63 -0.03 10.70 10.89
CA ALA A 63 0.98 10.90 11.92
C ALA A 63 2.23 11.60 11.36
N PHE A 64 2.72 11.17 10.20
CA PHE A 64 3.87 11.78 9.54
C PHE A 64 3.62 13.25 9.20
N LEU A 65 2.54 13.56 8.48
CA LEU A 65 2.24 14.94 8.05
C LEU A 65 2.05 15.91 9.24
N HIS A 66 1.45 15.44 10.34
CA HIS A 66 1.16 16.30 11.49
C HIS A 66 2.27 16.39 12.54
N SER A 67 3.05 15.33 12.74
CA SER A 67 3.93 15.21 13.91
C SER A 67 5.38 14.92 13.59
N SER A 68 5.73 14.62 12.33
CA SER A 68 7.11 14.38 11.95
C SER A 68 7.93 15.66 12.04
N SER A 69 9.03 15.61 12.80
CA SER A 69 10.04 16.66 12.81
C SER A 69 10.98 16.61 11.61
N ASP A 70 10.89 15.55 10.80
CA ASP A 70 11.76 15.38 9.63
C ASP A 70 11.26 16.16 8.42
N ILE A 71 9.96 16.52 8.38
CA ILE A 71 9.37 17.31 7.28
C ILE A 71 9.92 18.73 7.26
N ALA A 72 9.97 19.36 8.43
CA ALA A 72 10.46 20.71 8.61
C ALA A 72 10.88 20.98 10.07
N THR A 73 11.94 21.77 10.25
CA THR A 73 12.32 22.37 11.54
C THR A 73 11.32 23.41 12.03
N GLY A 74 10.50 23.94 11.12
CA GLY A 74 9.47 24.94 11.38
C GLY A 74 8.06 24.37 11.39
N SER A 75 7.24 24.86 10.46
CA SER A 75 5.82 24.47 10.36
C SER A 75 5.65 23.45 9.23
N ASN A 76 5.22 22.23 9.58
CA ASN A 76 4.86 21.22 8.59
C ASN A 76 3.77 21.72 7.65
N PHE A 77 2.83 22.54 8.14
CA PHE A 77 1.84 23.20 7.31
C PHE A 77 2.48 24.02 6.18
N ASN A 78 3.46 24.88 6.49
CA ASN A 78 4.10 25.73 5.49
C ASN A 78 4.89 24.89 4.47
N ALA A 79 5.61 23.87 4.96
CA ALA A 79 6.40 22.96 4.13
C ALA A 79 5.52 22.16 3.16
N ILE A 80 4.44 21.57 3.67
CA ILE A 80 3.51 20.76 2.87
C ILE A 80 2.72 21.64 1.89
N PHE A 81 2.31 22.85 2.30
CA PHE A 81 1.69 23.80 1.39
C PHE A 81 2.64 24.17 0.24
N GLY A 82 3.90 24.48 0.56
CA GLY A 82 4.95 24.78 -0.43
C GLY A 82 5.14 23.63 -1.41
N ALA A 83 5.30 22.41 -0.88
CA ALA A 83 5.47 21.20 -1.67
C ALA A 83 4.33 21.00 -2.69
N VAL A 84 3.08 21.12 -2.24
CA VAL A 84 1.92 21.00 -3.12
C VAL A 84 1.79 22.19 -4.09
N ALA A 85 2.20 23.39 -3.69
CA ALA A 85 2.12 24.58 -4.53
C ALA A 85 3.10 24.54 -5.71
N ASP A 86 4.27 23.93 -5.53
CA ASP A 86 5.35 23.94 -6.53
C ASP A 86 4.99 23.13 -7.78
N ASN A 87 4.43 21.92 -7.60
CA ASN A 87 4.07 21.02 -8.71
C ASN A 87 2.56 20.84 -8.90
N GLY A 88 1.73 21.46 -8.04
CA GLY A 88 0.28 21.23 -7.98
C GLY A 88 -0.11 19.97 -7.20
N TYR A 89 0.87 19.17 -6.76
CA TYR A 89 0.73 17.98 -5.96
C TYR A 89 2.02 17.75 -5.15
N ALA A 90 1.97 16.87 -4.16
CA ALA A 90 3.16 16.31 -3.50
C ALA A 90 3.04 14.78 -3.46
N SER A 91 4.15 14.07 -3.50
CA SER A 91 4.20 12.61 -3.55
C SER A 91 4.85 12.06 -2.28
N VAL A 92 4.15 11.18 -1.56
CA VAL A 92 4.64 10.53 -0.34
C VAL A 92 4.70 9.03 -0.55
N LEU A 93 5.76 8.40 -0.09
CA LEU A 93 5.92 6.95 -0.16
C LEU A 93 5.87 6.34 1.23
N ILE A 94 5.26 5.17 1.33
CA ILE A 94 5.24 4.36 2.54
C ILE A 94 5.58 2.92 2.16
N TYR A 95 6.58 2.35 2.80
CA TYR A 95 6.92 0.96 2.58
C TYR A 95 7.67 0.37 3.76
N ARG A 96 7.66 -0.96 3.87
CA ARG A 96 8.46 -1.67 4.87
C ARG A 96 9.79 -2.07 4.25
N TYR A 97 10.85 -2.16 5.04
CA TYR A 97 12.14 -2.66 4.57
C TYR A 97 12.77 -3.60 5.59
N TYR A 98 13.53 -4.56 5.08
CA TYR A 98 14.44 -5.35 5.90
C TYR A 98 15.63 -4.50 6.26
N GLU A 99 15.94 -4.39 7.55
CA GLU A 99 17.18 -3.78 7.97
C GLU A 99 18.34 -4.57 7.34
N ALA A 100 19.15 -3.90 6.53
CA ALA A 100 20.31 -4.53 5.94
C ALA A 100 21.26 -4.91 7.08
N ASP A 101 21.34 -6.20 7.41
CA ASP A 101 22.24 -6.73 8.42
C ASP A 101 23.68 -6.37 8.02
N ALA A 102 24.20 -5.25 8.54
CA ALA A 102 25.59 -4.89 8.45
C ALA A 102 26.40 -5.80 9.40
N GLY A 103 26.46 -7.10 9.10
CA GLY A 103 27.28 -8.10 9.77
C GLY A 103 26.71 -8.75 11.04
N ALA A 104 25.39 -8.73 11.24
CA ALA A 104 24.75 -9.36 12.40
C ALA A 104 24.51 -10.88 12.20
N ASP A 105 24.52 -11.60 13.31
CA ASP A 105 24.34 -13.05 13.46
C ASP A 105 23.33 -13.68 12.47
N PRO A 106 23.72 -14.66 11.63
CA PRO A 106 22.83 -15.30 10.65
C PRO A 106 21.70 -16.13 11.28
N THR A 107 21.64 -16.21 12.61
CA THR A 107 20.56 -16.85 13.36
C THR A 107 19.55 -15.86 13.95
N ALA A 108 19.81 -14.56 13.85
CA ALA A 108 18.86 -13.53 14.28
C ALA A 108 17.66 -13.46 13.32
N PRO A 109 16.44 -13.25 13.82
CA PRO A 109 15.28 -13.01 12.97
C PRO A 109 15.45 -11.67 12.22
N PRO A 110 14.97 -11.56 10.97
CA PRO A 110 15.07 -10.32 10.22
C PRO A 110 14.27 -9.20 10.90
N VAL A 111 14.87 -8.02 11.01
CA VAL A 111 14.20 -6.82 11.52
C VAL A 111 13.50 -6.12 10.36
N ILE A 112 12.20 -5.87 10.50
CA ILE A 112 11.39 -5.15 9.51
C ILE A 112 11.04 -3.78 10.07
N ASN A 113 11.51 -2.74 9.39
CA ASN A 113 11.22 -1.35 9.71
C ASN A 113 10.21 -0.75 8.71
N LEU A 114 9.62 0.38 9.07
CA LEU A 114 8.71 1.15 8.21
C LEU A 114 9.41 2.45 7.80
N GLU A 115 9.40 2.74 6.51
CA GLU A 115 9.89 3.98 5.93
C GLU A 115 8.70 4.80 5.42
N ILE A 116 8.77 6.11 5.65
CA ILE A 116 7.83 7.09 5.11
C ILE A 116 8.56 8.40 4.81
N GLY A 117 8.30 8.97 3.64
CA GLY A 117 8.87 10.26 3.26
C GLY A 117 8.29 10.79 1.95
N PHE A 118 8.55 12.05 1.65
CA PHE A 118 8.28 12.63 0.34
C PHE A 118 9.21 12.01 -0.71
N GLU A 119 8.74 11.85 -1.94
CA GLU A 119 9.55 11.28 -3.03
C GLU A 119 10.74 12.18 -3.42
N SER A 120 10.59 13.48 -3.20
CA SER A 120 11.64 14.48 -3.45
C SER A 120 11.60 15.57 -2.37
N ASP A 121 12.51 16.54 -2.46
CA ASP A 121 12.49 17.74 -1.60
C ASP A 121 11.39 18.75 -1.97
N GLU A 122 10.58 18.44 -3.00
CA GLU A 122 9.41 19.21 -3.46
C GLU A 122 9.75 20.71 -3.61
N GLY A 123 10.72 21.00 -4.47
CA GLY A 123 11.16 22.38 -4.75
C GLY A 123 11.96 23.03 -3.61
N GLY A 124 12.39 22.24 -2.62
CA GLY A 124 13.09 22.72 -1.43
C GLY A 124 12.16 23.11 -0.28
N SER A 125 10.86 22.81 -0.40
CA SER A 125 9.87 23.04 0.65
C SER A 125 9.95 21.99 1.77
N ILE A 126 10.44 20.79 1.45
CA ILE A 126 10.61 19.67 2.39
C ILE A 126 12.08 19.55 2.79
N GLU A 127 12.36 19.34 4.07
CA GLU A 127 13.72 19.08 4.53
C GLU A 127 14.23 17.72 4.05
N ALA A 128 15.55 17.61 3.88
CA ALA A 128 16.16 16.39 3.35
C ALA A 128 15.77 15.14 4.15
N ARG A 129 15.62 15.24 5.48
CA ARG A 129 15.20 14.13 6.36
C ARG A 129 13.76 13.66 6.11
N GLY A 130 12.91 14.55 5.59
CA GLY A 130 11.52 14.27 5.26
C GLY A 130 11.37 13.61 3.89
N VAL A 131 12.46 13.51 3.13
CA VAL A 131 12.52 12.78 1.87
C VAL A 131 12.75 11.30 2.16
N VAL A 132 12.05 10.43 1.44
CA VAL A 132 12.18 8.99 1.50
C VAL A 132 13.61 8.55 1.19
N ASN A 133 14.09 7.52 1.87
CA ASN A 133 15.46 6.99 1.69
C ASN A 133 16.53 8.05 1.95
N PHE A 134 16.22 9.04 2.80
CA PHE A 134 17.21 10.01 3.22
C PHE A 134 18.36 9.30 3.92
N GLN A 135 19.55 9.43 3.34
CA GLN A 135 20.76 8.87 3.91
C GLN A 135 21.30 9.78 5.00
N ASP A 136 20.96 9.48 6.25
CA ASP A 136 21.53 10.18 7.41
C ASP A 136 23.02 9.79 7.54
N PRO A 137 23.96 10.74 7.33
CA PRO A 137 25.39 10.46 7.38
C PRO A 137 25.88 10.06 8.78
N ASP A 138 25.13 10.39 9.83
CA ASP A 138 25.51 10.17 11.22
C ASP A 138 24.77 8.98 11.86
N ALA A 139 23.60 8.60 11.35
CA ALA A 139 22.74 7.56 11.94
C ALA A 139 22.90 6.15 11.35
N GLY A 140 23.68 5.98 10.28
CA GLY A 140 24.00 4.66 9.71
C GLY A 140 22.79 3.87 9.19
N ARG A 141 21.65 4.53 8.98
CA ARG A 141 20.43 3.92 8.44
C ARG A 141 20.38 4.12 6.92
N THR A 142 20.08 3.05 6.19
CA THR A 142 19.87 3.07 4.74
C THR A 142 18.55 2.37 4.46
N ALA A 143 17.42 3.05 4.68
CA ALA A 143 16.19 2.61 4.04
C ALA A 143 16.46 2.66 2.53
N ASP A 144 16.26 1.53 1.86
CA ASP A 144 16.50 1.41 0.43
C ASP A 144 15.37 0.59 -0.17
N PHE A 145 14.97 0.95 -1.39
CA PHE A 145 14.00 0.18 -2.16
C PHE A 145 14.49 -1.23 -2.47
N GLU A 146 15.82 -1.43 -2.56
CA GLU A 146 16.41 -2.77 -2.69
C GLU A 146 16.02 -3.71 -1.55
N ASN A 147 15.83 -3.16 -0.35
CA ASN A 147 15.49 -3.90 0.85
C ASN A 147 13.98 -3.90 1.14
N ALA A 148 13.13 -3.43 0.21
CA ALA A 148 11.70 -3.33 0.42
C ALA A 148 11.07 -4.71 0.73
N ALA A 149 10.35 -4.76 1.85
CA ALA A 149 9.62 -5.91 2.35
C ALA A 149 8.13 -5.79 1.95
N GLY A 150 7.77 -6.36 0.80
CA GLY A 150 6.41 -6.33 0.29
C GLY A 150 6.15 -5.15 -0.63
N SER A 151 4.97 -4.54 -0.49
CA SER A 151 4.50 -3.48 -1.40
C SER A 151 4.98 -2.10 -0.99
N ILE A 152 5.22 -1.26 -2.00
CA ILE A 152 5.46 0.17 -1.83
C ILE A 152 4.17 0.90 -2.18
N TYR A 153 3.75 1.77 -1.27
CA TYR A 153 2.59 2.63 -1.46
C TYR A 153 3.03 4.02 -1.83
N ARG A 154 2.42 4.58 -2.88
CA ARG A 154 2.58 5.96 -3.29
C ARG A 154 1.28 6.69 -3.02
N ILE A 155 1.40 7.81 -2.35
CA ILE A 155 0.28 8.63 -1.95
C ILE A 155 0.47 10.00 -2.58
N ILE A 156 -0.46 10.36 -3.46
CA ILE A 156 -0.45 11.66 -4.11
C ILE A 156 -1.37 12.59 -3.32
N LEU A 157 -0.79 13.68 -2.82
CA LEU A 157 -1.48 14.74 -2.12
C LEU A 157 -1.80 15.86 -3.11
N THR A 158 -3.08 16.20 -3.25
CA THR A 158 -3.54 17.27 -4.14
C THR A 158 -4.45 18.23 -3.38
N PRO A 159 -4.54 19.51 -3.78
CA PRO A 159 -5.51 20.44 -3.22
C PRO A 159 -6.95 19.90 -3.28
N SER A 160 -7.71 20.04 -2.20
CA SER A 160 -9.10 19.56 -2.16
C SER A 160 -10.09 20.60 -2.70
N SER A 161 -11.27 20.13 -3.13
CA SER A 161 -12.38 20.97 -3.59
C SER A 161 -12.97 21.89 -2.51
N VAL A 162 -12.64 21.65 -1.24
CA VAL A 162 -13.13 22.44 -0.10
C VAL A 162 -12.30 23.70 0.17
N ILE A 163 -11.14 23.84 -0.48
CA ILE A 163 -10.34 25.07 -0.41
C ILE A 163 -11.15 26.22 -1.06
N PRO A 164 -11.09 27.46 -0.51
CA PRO A 164 -11.77 28.61 -1.09
C PRO A 164 -11.53 28.74 -2.60
N THR A 165 -12.60 28.97 -3.36
CA THR A 165 -12.59 28.94 -4.82
C THR A 165 -11.69 30.00 -5.46
N ASP A 166 -11.38 31.08 -4.74
CA ASP A 166 -10.44 32.12 -5.15
C ASP A 166 -8.95 31.75 -4.90
N HIS A 167 -8.70 30.60 -4.25
CA HIS A 167 -7.37 30.07 -3.92
C HIS A 167 -7.02 28.79 -4.68
N ILE A 168 -7.94 28.27 -5.50
CA ILE A 168 -7.71 27.11 -6.36
C ILE A 168 -8.04 27.41 -7.82
N THR A 169 -7.50 26.61 -8.72
CA THR A 169 -7.90 26.51 -10.13
C THR A 169 -8.46 25.10 -10.35
N ASP A 170 -9.68 24.98 -10.89
CA ASP A 170 -10.23 23.70 -11.36
C ASP A 170 -9.78 23.48 -12.80
N ASN A 171 -8.87 22.54 -12.99
CA ASN A 171 -8.33 22.15 -14.30
C ASN A 171 -9.32 21.30 -15.11
N GLY A 172 -10.43 20.87 -14.50
CA GLY A 172 -11.47 20.06 -15.13
C GLY A 172 -11.46 18.60 -14.68
N VAL A 173 -12.59 17.92 -14.90
CA VAL A 173 -12.84 16.55 -14.41
C VAL A 173 -11.87 15.52 -15.02
N SER A 174 -11.35 15.77 -16.22
CA SER A 174 -10.42 14.89 -16.92
C SER A 174 -8.94 15.21 -16.64
N SER A 175 -8.65 16.15 -15.73
CA SER A 175 -7.29 16.55 -15.40
C SER A 175 -6.90 16.03 -14.03
N TYR A 176 -5.64 15.61 -13.91
CA TYR A 176 -5.05 15.24 -12.63
C TYR A 176 -3.69 15.96 -12.46
N PRO A 177 -3.48 16.73 -11.37
CA PRO A 177 -4.45 17.05 -10.33
C PRO A 177 -5.61 17.91 -10.84
N ARG A 178 -6.84 17.61 -10.37
CA ARG A 178 -8.03 18.38 -10.76
C ARG A 178 -7.97 19.81 -10.25
N TYR A 179 -7.54 19.97 -9.00
CA TYR A 179 -7.39 21.28 -8.38
C TYR A 179 -5.91 21.60 -8.17
N THR A 180 -5.51 22.83 -8.46
CA THR A 180 -4.17 23.35 -8.14
C THR A 180 -4.29 24.66 -7.37
N LEU A 181 -3.29 24.98 -6.55
CA LEU A 181 -3.26 26.24 -5.82
C LEU A 181 -3.03 27.41 -6.77
N SER A 182 -3.80 28.49 -6.62
CA SER A 182 -3.71 29.69 -7.46
C SER A 182 -3.14 30.91 -6.71
N LYS A 183 -2.91 30.78 -5.41
CA LYS A 183 -2.43 31.84 -4.51
C LYS A 183 -1.28 31.32 -3.65
N SER A 184 -0.40 32.23 -3.25
CA SER A 184 0.71 31.90 -2.34
C SER A 184 0.22 31.70 -0.92
N LEU A 185 1.06 31.03 -0.12
CA LEU A 185 0.85 30.81 1.31
C LEU A 185 0.56 32.11 2.10
N ALA A 186 1.19 33.23 1.71
CA ALA A 186 1.01 34.52 2.36
C ALA A 186 -0.40 35.11 2.17
N ALA A 187 -1.07 34.75 1.07
CA ALA A 187 -2.46 35.13 0.80
C ALA A 187 -3.47 34.11 1.35
N TYR A 188 -3.00 32.94 1.79
CA TYR A 188 -3.87 31.83 2.19
C TYR A 188 -4.52 32.07 3.56
N PRO A 189 -5.86 32.20 3.64
CA PRO A 189 -6.54 32.71 4.82
C PRO A 189 -6.81 31.64 5.88
N GLU A 190 -6.77 30.36 5.52
CA GLU A 190 -7.21 29.29 6.41
C GLU A 190 -6.10 28.82 7.37
N GLY A 191 -6.53 28.36 8.55
CA GLY A 191 -5.68 27.71 9.54
C GLY A 191 -5.43 26.22 9.26
N TYR A 192 -6.04 25.68 8.20
CA TYR A 192 -5.84 24.30 7.75
C TYR A 192 -5.69 24.27 6.23
N PHE A 193 -4.98 23.28 5.71
CA PHE A 193 -4.76 23.06 4.30
C PHE A 193 -5.38 21.73 3.92
N ALA A 194 -6.55 21.80 3.29
CA ALA A 194 -7.33 20.63 2.92
C ALA A 194 -6.80 19.99 1.63
N MET A 195 -6.54 18.70 1.68
CA MET A 195 -5.98 17.92 0.58
C MET A 195 -6.80 16.66 0.35
N GLU A 196 -6.79 16.18 -0.88
CA GLU A 196 -7.17 14.81 -1.23
C GLU A 196 -5.90 13.96 -1.29
N ALA A 197 -5.88 12.85 -0.56
CA ALA A 197 -4.86 11.82 -0.67
C ALA A 197 -5.41 10.65 -1.48
N ARG A 198 -4.70 10.30 -2.56
CA ARG A 198 -4.96 9.08 -3.35
C ARG A 198 -3.83 8.10 -3.15
N ILE A 199 -4.17 6.89 -2.70
CA ILE A 199 -3.23 5.82 -2.41
C ILE A 199 -3.18 4.86 -3.60
N PHE A 200 -1.98 4.69 -4.15
CA PHE A 200 -1.65 3.74 -5.21
C PHE A 200 -0.66 2.73 -4.66
N ARG A 201 -0.78 1.48 -5.11
CA ARG A 201 0.20 0.43 -4.83
C ARG A 201 1.07 0.28 -6.05
N LEU A 202 2.38 0.38 -5.84
CA LEU A 202 3.34 0.13 -6.90
C LEU A 202 3.41 -1.38 -7.11
N GLU A 203 2.57 -1.87 -8.01
CA GLU A 203 2.56 -3.26 -8.50
C GLU A 203 3.64 -3.49 -9.57
N ALA A 204 4.22 -2.42 -10.14
CA ALA A 204 5.14 -2.50 -11.27
C ALA A 204 6.56 -2.89 -10.83
N ASP A 205 6.99 -4.06 -11.32
CA ASP A 205 8.35 -4.60 -11.34
C ASP A 205 9.09 -4.50 -10.01
N GLN A 206 8.66 -5.33 -9.05
CA GLN A 206 9.39 -5.54 -7.80
C GLN A 206 10.88 -5.82 -8.04
N SER A 207 11.25 -6.40 -9.19
CA SER A 207 12.64 -6.60 -9.62
C SER A 207 13.35 -5.30 -10.05
N ALA A 208 12.66 -4.32 -10.64
CA ALA A 208 13.21 -2.98 -10.91
C ALA A 208 13.37 -2.16 -9.63
N ILE A 209 12.38 -2.23 -8.74
CA ILE A 209 12.41 -1.61 -7.41
C ILE A 209 13.56 -2.21 -6.58
N GLN A 210 13.72 -3.54 -6.62
CA GLN A 210 14.83 -4.25 -5.97
C GLN A 210 16.18 -4.03 -6.65
N GLY A 211 16.21 -3.43 -7.85
CA GLY A 211 17.43 -2.97 -8.51
C GLY A 211 17.72 -1.48 -8.26
N GLY A 212 17.08 -0.88 -7.25
CA GLY A 212 17.23 0.53 -6.86
C GLY A 212 16.49 1.51 -7.77
N GLY A 213 15.76 1.02 -8.78
CA GLY A 213 15.02 1.85 -9.73
C GLY A 213 13.60 2.11 -9.25
N MET A 214 13.32 3.33 -8.79
CA MET A 214 11.93 3.74 -8.57
C MET A 214 11.27 4.14 -9.90
N PRO A 215 10.12 3.55 -10.29
CA PRO A 215 9.41 3.98 -11.48
C PRO A 215 8.98 5.44 -11.35
N THR A 216 9.41 6.28 -12.28
CA THR A 216 8.86 7.64 -12.41
C THR A 216 7.40 7.54 -12.81
N VAL A 217 6.53 8.19 -12.05
CA VAL A 217 5.10 8.23 -12.36
C VAL A 217 4.79 9.50 -13.11
N ASP A 218 4.24 9.35 -14.32
CA ASP A 218 3.60 10.45 -15.01
C ASP A 218 2.23 10.70 -14.37
N ILE A 219 2.14 11.78 -13.62
CA ILE A 219 0.95 12.16 -12.86
C ILE A 219 -0.29 12.32 -13.76
N ALA A 220 -0.13 12.71 -15.02
CA ALA A 220 -1.26 12.80 -15.93
C ALA A 220 -1.94 11.45 -16.13
N ASN A 221 -1.18 10.35 -16.13
CA ASN A 221 -1.71 9.00 -16.31
C ASN A 221 -2.44 8.47 -15.07
N LEU A 222 -2.20 9.05 -13.89
CA LEU A 222 -2.94 8.71 -12.67
C LEU A 222 -4.42 9.14 -12.72
N ALA A 223 -4.80 10.00 -13.67
CA ALA A 223 -6.20 10.34 -13.90
C ALA A 223 -7.06 9.11 -14.27
N ASP A 224 -6.46 8.17 -14.99
CA ASP A 224 -7.12 6.96 -15.51
C ASP A 224 -6.81 5.71 -14.65
N GLU A 225 -5.94 5.84 -13.66
CA GLU A 225 -5.56 4.74 -12.76
C GLU A 225 -6.49 4.68 -11.54
N SER A 226 -6.91 3.46 -11.19
CA SER A 226 -7.73 3.24 -9.98
C SER A 226 -6.85 3.29 -8.74
N SER A 227 -7.03 4.31 -7.90
CA SER A 227 -6.48 4.30 -6.54
C SER A 227 -7.08 3.16 -5.72
N ILE A 228 -6.33 2.58 -4.79
CA ILE A 228 -6.84 1.62 -3.81
C ILE A 228 -7.79 2.32 -2.83
N PHE A 229 -7.42 3.54 -2.44
CA PHE A 229 -8.19 4.33 -1.51
C PHE A 229 -7.98 5.82 -1.76
N THR A 230 -9.04 6.60 -1.61
CA THR A 230 -8.99 8.06 -1.70
C THR A 230 -9.74 8.66 -0.53
N TYR A 231 -9.15 9.64 0.14
CA TYR A 231 -9.79 10.33 1.26
C TYR A 231 -9.33 11.79 1.35
N ASN A 232 -10.14 12.61 2.02
CA ASN A 232 -9.77 13.99 2.34
C ASN A 232 -9.08 14.04 3.70
N LEU A 233 -8.03 14.84 3.78
CA LEU A 233 -7.32 15.18 5.01
C LEU A 233 -7.06 16.69 5.07
N ALA A 234 -6.60 17.18 6.22
CA ALA A 234 -6.14 18.55 6.31
C ALA A 234 -4.99 18.66 7.31
N VAL A 235 -3.94 19.40 6.92
CA VAL A 235 -2.84 19.76 7.82
C VAL A 235 -3.18 21.09 8.47
N VAL A 236 -2.97 21.22 9.79
CA VAL A 236 -3.29 22.44 10.55
C VAL A 236 -2.02 23.25 10.79
N ARG A 237 -2.14 24.58 10.80
CA ARG A 237 -1.06 25.52 11.10
C ARG A 237 -0.46 25.36 12.49
#